data_AF-A0A7V1PBL5-F1
#
_entry.id   AF-A0A7V1PBL5-F1
#
_cell.length_a   1.000
_cell.length_b   1.000
_cell.length_c   1.000
_cell.angle_alpha   90.00
_cell.angle_beta   90.00
_cell.angle_gamma   90.00
#
_symmetry.space_group_name_H-M   'P 1'
#
loop_
_entity.id
_entity.type
_entity.pdbx_description
1 polymer ?
#
loop_
_entity_poly.entity_id
_entity_poly.type
_entity_poly.pdbx_seq_one_letter_code
_entity_poly.pdbx_strand_id
1 'polypeptide(L)'
;MLELLQKAAEKFRQEGRLIRLPQGKAIVFVGDTHGDREASQEVLDRFLKPEYVLVFLGDYVDRGPDSEGNLRLLLEAKLRYPSQVFLLMGNHEGWAVSPFSPADFWHSLPPYLQREYAQALAHLPLAAWHPKGLLALHGALPDVEELDEIDKVTLGSGNWRHIVWGDWDDVPGYWAGDYFGRPT
;
A
#
# COMPACT_ATOMS: atom_id res chain seq x y z
N MET A 1 2.84 -20.53 2.94
CA MET A 1 3.35 -19.14 2.95
C MET A 1 4.06 -18.78 1.65
N LEU A 2 5.16 -19.44 1.27
CA LEU A 2 5.89 -19.10 0.03
C LEU A 2 5.02 -19.09 -1.23
N GLU A 3 4.18 -20.12 -1.41
CA GLU A 3 3.25 -20.19 -2.55
C GLU A 3 2.23 -19.03 -2.56
N LEU A 4 1.77 -18.61 -1.37
CA LEU A 4 0.86 -17.47 -1.22
C LEU A 4 1.55 -16.17 -1.68
N LEU A 5 2.79 -15.95 -1.23
CA LEU A 5 3.60 -14.78 -1.61
C LEU A 5 3.88 -14.75 -3.12
N GLN A 6 4.20 -15.89 -3.72
CA GLN A 6 4.44 -15.98 -5.17
C GLN A 6 3.19 -15.64 -5.98
N LYS A 7 2.04 -16.21 -5.61
CA LYS A 7 0.75 -15.92 -6.26
C LYS A 7 0.34 -14.45 -6.08
N ALA A 8 0.52 -13.90 -4.89
CA ALA A 8 0.26 -12.49 -4.62
C ALA A 8 1.16 -11.58 -5.46
N ALA A 9 2.46 -11.86 -5.52
CA ALA A 9 3.41 -11.09 -6.32
C ALA A 9 3.04 -11.08 -7.81
N GLU A 10 2.65 -12.24 -8.35
CA GLU A 10 2.15 -12.33 -9.73
C GLU A 10 0.88 -11.51 -9.92
N LYS A 11 -0.07 -11.60 -8.98
CA LYS A 11 -1.31 -10.83 -9.04
C LYS A 11 -1.05 -9.33 -9.03
N PHE A 12 -0.18 -8.83 -8.16
CA PHE A 12 0.17 -7.42 -8.10
C PHE A 12 0.89 -6.94 -9.37
N ARG A 13 1.78 -7.75 -9.94
CA ARG A 13 2.41 -7.43 -11.24
C ARG A 13 1.40 -7.25 -12.37
N GLN A 14 0.33 -8.03 -12.37
CA GLN A 14 -0.75 -7.90 -13.36
C GLN A 14 -1.59 -6.64 -13.15
N GLU A 15 -1.66 -6.14 -11.91
CA GLU A 15 -2.46 -4.94 -11.58
C GLU A 15 -1.72 -3.63 -11.84
N GLY A 16 -0.39 -3.65 -11.91
CA GLY A 16 0.42 -2.45 -12.08
C GLY A 16 0.60 -1.67 -10.77
N ARG A 17 1.11 -0.44 -10.86
CA ARG A 17 1.22 0.46 -9.70
C ARG A 17 -0.03 1.32 -9.52
N LEU A 18 -0.80 1.55 -10.57
CA LEU A 18 -2.03 2.33 -10.54
C LEU A 18 -3.26 1.44 -10.77
N ILE A 19 -4.03 1.20 -9.71
CA ILE A 19 -5.31 0.50 -9.83
C ILE A 19 -6.38 1.46 -10.37
N ARG A 20 -7.12 1.02 -11.39
CA ARG A 20 -8.33 1.70 -11.87
C ARG A 20 -9.55 1.09 -11.18
N LEU A 21 -10.16 1.84 -10.26
CA LEU A 21 -11.29 1.36 -9.45
C LEU A 21 -12.58 1.28 -10.29
N PRO A 22 -13.41 0.24 -10.06
CA PRO A 22 -14.64 0.04 -10.82
C PRO A 22 -15.70 1.07 -10.46
N GLN A 23 -16.56 1.39 -11.43
CA GLN A 23 -17.72 2.23 -11.22
C GLN A 23 -18.92 1.40 -10.75
N GLY A 24 -19.91 2.06 -10.15
CA GLY A 24 -21.19 1.43 -9.77
C GLY A 24 -21.16 0.63 -8.46
N LYS A 25 -20.04 0.65 -7.73
CA LYS A 25 -19.91 0.09 -6.38
C LYS A 25 -19.50 1.16 -5.38
N ALA A 26 -19.87 0.97 -4.11
CA ALA A 26 -19.34 1.80 -3.03
C ALA A 26 -17.92 1.34 -2.70
N ILE A 27 -17.02 2.30 -2.44
CA ILE A 27 -15.62 1.99 -2.11
C ILE A 27 -15.42 2.24 -0.61
N VAL A 28 -14.85 1.26 0.07
CA VAL A 28 -14.45 1.32 1.47
C VAL A 28 -12.94 1.40 1.51
N PHE A 29 -12.43 2.56 1.95
CA PHE A 29 -11.00 2.76 2.16
C PHE A 29 -10.66 2.38 3.60
N VAL A 30 -9.57 1.64 3.76
CA VAL A 30 -9.08 1.14 5.06
C VAL A 30 -7.65 1.65 5.21
N GLY A 31 -7.41 2.45 6.25
CA GLY A 31 -6.07 2.94 6.57
C GLY A 31 -5.20 1.87 7.22
N ASP A 32 -4.21 2.33 7.96
CA ASP A 32 -3.20 1.49 8.60
C ASP A 32 -3.84 0.45 9.50
N THR A 33 -3.35 -0.79 9.38
CA THR A 33 -3.82 -1.92 10.19
C THR A 33 -2.75 -2.41 11.14
N HIS A 34 -1.47 -2.23 10.81
CA HIS A 34 -0.32 -2.45 11.70
C HIS A 34 -0.42 -3.77 12.48
N GLY A 35 -0.64 -4.89 11.81
CA GLY A 35 -0.73 -6.20 12.46
C GLY A 35 -1.96 -6.43 13.34
N ASP A 36 -2.97 -5.56 13.31
CA ASP A 36 -4.28 -5.80 13.92
C ASP A 36 -5.14 -6.68 13.00
N ARG A 37 -4.88 -7.99 13.07
CA ARG A 37 -5.60 -8.99 12.28
C ARG A 37 -7.10 -9.02 12.58
N GLU A 38 -7.50 -8.74 13.82
CA GLU A 38 -8.91 -8.77 14.22
C GLU A 38 -9.68 -7.61 13.59
N ALA A 39 -9.12 -6.40 13.60
CA ALA A 39 -9.72 -5.26 12.90
C ALA A 39 -9.86 -5.51 11.39
N SER A 40 -8.83 -6.05 10.74
CA SER A 40 -8.90 -6.42 9.31
C SER A 40 -9.95 -7.48 9.02
N GLN A 41 -10.08 -8.49 9.89
CA GLN A 41 -11.12 -9.51 9.77
C GLN A 41 -12.52 -8.90 9.86
N GLU A 42 -12.75 -7.99 10.81
CA GLU A 42 -14.06 -7.35 10.95
C GLU A 42 -14.43 -6.45 9.77
N VAL A 43 -13.44 -5.77 9.19
CA VAL A 43 -13.64 -5.03 7.94
C VAL A 43 -14.07 -5.97 6.81
N LEU A 44 -13.41 -7.11 6.66
CA LEU A 44 -13.78 -8.12 5.65
C LEU A 44 -15.18 -8.67 5.90
N ASP A 45 -15.50 -9.07 7.14
CA ASP A 45 -16.82 -9.65 7.47
C ASP A 45 -17.97 -8.66 7.25
N ARG A 46 -17.72 -7.37 7.52
CA ARG A 46 -18.74 -6.33 7.36
C ARG A 46 -18.93 -5.90 5.91
N PHE A 47 -17.85 -5.74 5.16
CA PHE A 47 -17.86 -5.04 3.86
C PHE A 47 -17.54 -5.90 2.65
N LEU A 48 -17.09 -7.15 2.80
CA LEU A 48 -16.82 -8.04 1.66
C LEU A 48 -18.13 -8.61 1.07
N LYS A 49 -18.93 -7.72 0.48
CA LYS A 49 -20.23 -7.99 -0.11
C LYS A 49 -20.28 -7.44 -1.54
N PRO A 50 -21.17 -7.95 -2.41
CA PRO A 50 -21.18 -7.60 -3.84
C PRO A 50 -21.25 -6.10 -4.15
N GLU A 51 -21.83 -5.30 -3.25
CA GLU A 51 -22.06 -3.86 -3.42
C GLU A 51 -20.79 -3.02 -3.15
N TYR A 52 -19.77 -3.60 -2.52
CA TYR A 52 -18.58 -2.90 -2.07
C TYR A 52 -17.30 -3.33 -2.79
N VAL A 53 -16.34 -2.42 -2.76
CA VAL A 53 -14.93 -2.65 -3.08
C VAL A 53 -14.12 -2.14 -1.90
N LEU A 54 -13.16 -2.92 -1.44
CA LEU A 54 -12.27 -2.60 -0.35
C LEU A 54 -10.90 -2.21 -0.92
N VAL A 55 -10.38 -1.09 -0.46
CA VAL A 55 -9.03 -0.61 -0.80
C VAL A 55 -8.28 -0.36 0.50
N PHE A 56 -7.31 -1.21 0.80
CA PHE A 56 -6.42 -1.04 1.95
C PHE A 56 -5.24 -0.17 1.53
N LEU A 57 -4.98 0.90 2.27
CA LEU A 57 -4.06 1.98 1.88
C LEU A 57 -2.58 1.68 2.17
N GLY A 58 -2.28 0.62 2.90
CA GLY A 58 -0.91 0.22 3.25
C GLY A 58 -0.77 -0.08 4.73
N ASP A 59 0.46 -0.26 5.18
CA ASP A 59 0.84 -0.43 6.58
C ASP A 59 0.10 -1.58 7.26
N TYR A 60 0.38 -2.78 6.73
CA TYR A 60 -0.19 -4.04 7.18
C TYR A 60 0.60 -4.67 8.32
N VAL A 61 1.86 -4.31 8.45
CA VAL A 61 2.82 -4.92 9.37
C VAL A 61 3.38 -3.90 10.36
N ASP A 62 4.13 -4.43 11.33
CA ASP A 62 4.73 -3.76 12.49
C ASP A 62 3.72 -3.17 13.49
N ARG A 63 4.23 -2.79 14.67
CA ARG A 63 3.53 -2.16 15.81
C ARG A 63 2.49 -3.01 16.53
N GLY A 64 1.62 -3.72 15.82
CA GLY A 64 0.57 -4.54 16.42
C GLY A 64 0.94 -6.01 16.61
N PRO A 65 0.01 -6.78 17.18
CA PRO A 65 0.31 -8.08 17.79
C PRO A 65 0.50 -9.23 16.79
N ASP A 66 -0.03 -9.13 15.57
CA ASP A 66 -0.05 -10.24 14.60
C ASP A 66 0.19 -9.75 13.16
N SER A 67 1.37 -9.20 12.89
CA SER A 67 1.76 -8.71 11.56
C SER A 67 1.71 -9.79 10.47
N GLU A 68 2.26 -10.99 10.74
CA GLU A 68 2.25 -12.09 9.76
C GLU A 68 0.82 -12.57 9.49
N GLY A 69 -0.01 -12.72 10.52
CA GLY A 69 -1.38 -13.17 10.37
C GLY A 69 -2.26 -12.14 9.65
N ASN A 70 -2.09 -10.85 9.96
CA ASN A 70 -2.79 -9.77 9.28
C ASN A 70 -2.44 -9.74 7.78
N LEU A 71 -1.15 -9.74 7.45
CA LEU A 71 -0.71 -9.75 6.06
C LEU A 71 -1.20 -11.01 5.32
N ARG A 72 -1.12 -12.18 5.94
CA ARG A 72 -1.63 -13.44 5.36
C ARG A 72 -3.12 -13.34 5.04
N LEU A 73 -3.93 -12.85 5.98
CA LEU A 73 -5.37 -12.67 5.82
C LEU A 73 -5.69 -11.79 4.60
N LEU A 74 -5.01 -10.64 4.49
CA LEU A 74 -5.22 -9.70 3.40
C LEU A 74 -4.78 -10.27 2.04
N LEU A 75 -3.65 -10.97 1.98
CA LEU A 75 -3.19 -11.63 0.75
C LEU A 75 -4.16 -12.73 0.29
N GLU A 76 -4.67 -13.54 1.22
CA GLU A 76 -5.67 -14.56 0.90
C GLU A 76 -6.99 -13.94 0.41
N ALA A 77 -7.46 -12.88 1.07
CA ALA A 77 -8.64 -12.13 0.64
C ALA A 77 -8.45 -11.52 -0.76
N LYS A 78 -7.27 -10.94 -1.03
CA LYS A 78 -6.90 -10.40 -2.33
C LYS A 78 -6.95 -11.45 -3.44
N LEU A 79 -6.35 -12.62 -3.21
CA LEU A 79 -6.34 -13.68 -4.21
C LEU A 79 -7.71 -14.32 -4.42
N ARG A 80 -8.54 -14.41 -3.37
CA ARG A 80 -9.89 -14.96 -3.45
C ARG A 80 -10.89 -14.00 -4.10
N TYR A 81 -10.74 -12.69 -3.87
CA TYR A 81 -11.65 -11.66 -4.35
C TYR A 81 -10.91 -10.55 -5.11
N PRO A 82 -10.22 -10.88 -6.23
CA PRO A 82 -9.26 -10.00 -6.88
C PRO A 82 -9.87 -8.72 -7.47
N SER A 83 -11.19 -8.70 -7.73
CA SER A 83 -11.93 -7.54 -8.23
C SER A 83 -12.63 -6.71 -7.14
N GLN A 84 -12.56 -7.15 -5.88
CA GLN A 84 -13.21 -6.48 -4.75
C GLN A 84 -12.23 -6.06 -3.66
N VAL A 85 -11.09 -6.73 -3.50
CA VAL A 85 -10.07 -6.37 -2.51
C VAL A 85 -8.84 -5.86 -3.25
N PHE A 86 -8.40 -4.66 -2.90
CA PHE A 86 -7.19 -4.03 -3.42
C PHE A 86 -6.28 -3.64 -2.25
N LEU A 87 -4.98 -3.88 -2.43
CA LEU A 87 -3.95 -3.63 -1.43
C LEU A 87 -2.93 -2.66 -2.04
N LEU A 88 -2.69 -1.53 -1.38
CA LEU A 88 -1.67 -0.56 -1.75
C LEU A 88 -0.42 -0.72 -0.86
N MET A 89 0.70 -0.15 -1.31
CA MET A 89 1.95 -0.14 -0.56
C MET A 89 1.96 0.99 0.47
N GLY A 90 2.15 0.66 1.75
CA GLY A 90 2.61 1.60 2.76
C GLY A 90 4.13 1.64 2.87
N ASN A 91 4.67 2.52 3.71
CA ASN A 91 6.11 2.54 3.97
C ASN A 91 6.58 1.27 4.67
N HIS A 92 5.74 0.66 5.50
CA HIS A 92 6.10 -0.56 6.23
C HIS A 92 6.33 -1.76 5.30
N GLU A 93 5.57 -1.89 4.21
CA GLU A 93 5.82 -2.90 3.17
C GLU A 93 7.06 -2.57 2.31
N GLY A 94 7.51 -1.31 2.34
CA GLY A 94 8.68 -0.78 1.63
C GLY A 94 10.01 -0.90 2.39
N TRP A 95 10.02 -1.50 3.59
CA TRP A 95 11.19 -1.52 4.49
C TRP A 95 12.47 -2.05 3.82
N ALA A 96 12.39 -3.11 3.02
CA ALA A 96 13.57 -3.68 2.37
C ALA A 96 14.24 -2.74 1.35
N VAL A 97 13.51 -1.74 0.84
CA VAL A 97 14.00 -0.71 -0.08
C VAL A 97 14.57 0.48 0.70
N SER A 98 13.89 0.88 1.77
CA SER A 98 14.29 2.00 2.63
C SER A 98 14.13 1.60 4.11
N PRO A 99 15.12 0.91 4.70
CA PRO A 99 15.00 0.41 6.06
C PRO A 99 14.83 1.54 7.07
N PHE A 100 13.98 1.31 8.06
CA PHE A 100 13.74 2.21 9.18
C PHE A 100 13.56 1.42 10.47
N SER A 101 13.41 2.13 11.59
CA SER A 101 13.18 1.55 12.91
C SER A 101 12.13 2.38 13.67
N PRO A 102 11.20 1.76 14.42
CA PRO A 102 11.07 0.30 14.64
C PRO A 102 10.49 -0.45 13.43
N ALA A 103 10.85 -1.74 13.30
CA ALA A 103 10.41 -2.64 12.22
C ALA A 103 10.35 -4.10 12.75
N ASP A 104 9.53 -4.30 13.77
CA ASP A 104 9.48 -5.52 14.57
C ASP A 104 9.12 -6.76 13.74
N PHE A 105 8.20 -6.64 12.78
CA PHE A 105 7.85 -7.72 11.86
C PHE A 105 9.07 -8.18 11.08
N TRP A 106 9.75 -7.24 10.41
CA TRP A 106 10.92 -7.54 9.59
C TRP A 106 12.04 -8.16 10.43
N HIS A 107 12.35 -7.58 11.59
CA HIS A 107 13.40 -8.09 12.47
C HIS A 107 13.07 -9.44 13.13
N SER A 108 11.79 -9.80 13.26
CA SER A 108 11.36 -11.11 13.80
C SER A 108 11.56 -12.27 12.83
N LEU A 109 11.62 -11.98 11.53
CA LEU A 109 11.70 -12.99 10.48
C LEU A 109 13.14 -13.48 10.25
N PRO A 110 13.33 -14.77 9.92
CA PRO A 110 14.61 -15.24 9.44
C PRO A 110 14.97 -14.60 8.07
N PRO A 111 16.26 -14.42 7.74
CA PRO A 111 16.67 -13.69 6.53
C PRO A 111 16.07 -14.22 5.22
N TYR A 112 15.87 -15.53 5.10
CA TYR A 112 15.26 -16.09 3.90
C TYR A 112 13.79 -15.68 3.76
N LEU A 113 13.00 -15.63 4.85
CA LEU A 113 11.61 -15.15 4.79
C LEU A 113 11.53 -13.65 4.57
N GLN A 114 12.42 -12.86 5.18
CA GLN A 114 12.51 -11.42 4.89
C GLN A 114 12.64 -11.17 3.37
N ARG A 115 13.52 -11.93 2.70
CA ARG A 115 13.69 -11.84 1.25
C ARG A 115 12.42 -12.18 0.47
N GLU A 116 11.72 -13.24 0.86
CA GLU A 116 10.49 -13.68 0.17
C GLU A 116 9.35 -12.66 0.34
N TYR A 117 9.17 -12.12 1.55
CA TYR A 117 8.23 -11.03 1.78
C TYR A 117 8.61 -9.77 1.00
N ALA A 118 9.88 -9.35 1.06
CA ALA A 118 10.36 -8.18 0.33
C ALA A 118 10.12 -8.30 -1.18
N GLN A 119 10.37 -9.48 -1.77
CA GLN A 119 10.14 -9.71 -3.19
C GLN A 119 8.66 -9.64 -3.56
N ALA A 120 7.78 -10.20 -2.74
CA ALA A 120 6.35 -10.16 -3.01
C ALA A 120 5.75 -8.75 -2.84
N LEU A 121 6.08 -8.09 -1.72
CA LEU A 121 5.56 -6.78 -1.35
C LEU A 121 6.11 -5.67 -2.24
N ALA A 122 7.31 -5.82 -2.80
CA ALA A 122 7.87 -4.89 -3.79
C ALA A 122 6.96 -4.68 -5.02
N HIS A 123 6.02 -5.59 -5.30
CA HIS A 123 5.10 -5.48 -6.41
C HIS A 123 3.76 -4.81 -6.07
N LEU A 124 3.49 -4.49 -4.80
CA LEU A 124 2.23 -3.86 -4.40
C LEU A 124 1.95 -2.59 -5.23
N PRO A 125 0.69 -2.37 -5.63
CA PRO A 125 0.25 -1.11 -6.20
C PRO A 125 0.57 0.09 -5.29
N LEU A 126 0.83 1.24 -5.89
CA LEU A 126 1.16 2.48 -5.18
C LEU A 126 -0.06 3.38 -4.99
N ALA A 127 -1.02 3.32 -5.92
CA ALA A 127 -2.22 4.16 -5.86
C ALA A 127 -3.44 3.45 -6.45
N ALA A 128 -4.62 3.94 -6.08
CA ALA A 128 -5.89 3.58 -6.68
C ALA A 128 -6.65 4.84 -7.11
N TRP A 129 -7.12 4.87 -8.35
CA TRP A 129 -7.85 6.00 -8.90
C TRP A 129 -9.27 5.61 -9.29
N HIS A 130 -10.21 6.52 -9.00
CA HIS A 130 -11.59 6.43 -9.43
C HIS A 130 -11.93 7.60 -10.37
N PRO A 131 -12.65 7.35 -11.48
CA PRO A 131 -12.96 8.35 -12.51
C PRO A 131 -13.82 9.54 -12.05
N LYS A 132 -14.36 9.50 -10.84
CA LYS A 132 -15.03 10.66 -10.21
C LYS A 132 -14.05 11.66 -9.57
N GLY A 133 -12.76 11.61 -9.94
CA GLY A 133 -11.74 12.53 -9.46
C GLY A 133 -11.19 12.20 -8.07
N LEU A 134 -11.17 10.92 -7.69
CA LEU A 134 -10.59 10.47 -6.42
C LEU A 134 -9.33 9.66 -6.68
N LEU A 135 -8.25 10.04 -6.01
CA LEU A 135 -6.97 9.31 -5.98
C LEU A 135 -6.69 8.93 -4.52
N ALA A 136 -6.44 7.65 -4.29
CA ALA A 136 -6.09 7.10 -2.99
C ALA A 136 -4.67 6.52 -3.06
N LEU A 137 -3.88 6.85 -2.03
CA LEU A 137 -2.50 6.42 -1.83
C LEU A 137 -2.22 6.43 -0.32
N HIS A 138 -1.04 5.99 0.09
CA HIS A 138 -0.70 5.88 1.51
C HIS A 138 -0.39 7.24 2.17
N GLY A 139 0.55 8.00 1.61
CA GLY A 139 1.04 9.28 2.14
C GLY A 139 0.60 10.49 1.31
N ALA A 140 1.49 11.02 0.47
CA ALA A 140 1.26 12.24 -0.32
C ALA A 140 1.34 12.03 -1.83
N LEU A 141 0.91 13.06 -2.58
CA LEU A 141 0.94 13.02 -4.05
C LEU A 141 2.39 12.93 -4.59
N PRO A 142 2.63 12.09 -5.61
CA PRO A 142 3.87 12.14 -6.37
C PRO A 142 3.93 13.40 -7.23
N ASP A 143 5.14 13.82 -7.61
CA ASP A 143 5.37 14.89 -8.56
C ASP A 143 5.42 14.29 -9.98
N VAL A 144 4.24 14.13 -10.58
CA VAL A 144 4.02 13.59 -11.93
C VAL A 144 3.00 14.46 -12.66
N GLU A 145 3.13 14.58 -13.98
CA GLU A 145 2.22 15.40 -14.79
C GLU A 145 0.92 14.66 -15.12
N GLU A 146 1.05 13.37 -15.43
CA GLU A 146 -0.09 12.52 -15.79
C GLU A 146 -0.24 11.36 -14.81
N LEU A 147 -1.48 10.99 -14.52
CA LEU A 147 -1.81 9.92 -13.59
C LEU A 147 -1.17 8.57 -14.00
N ASP A 148 -1.10 8.27 -15.29
CA ASP A 148 -0.49 7.04 -15.83
C ASP A 148 1.02 6.95 -15.59
N GLU A 149 1.68 8.05 -15.20
CA GLU A 149 3.10 8.01 -14.83
C GLU A 149 3.34 7.34 -13.48
N ILE A 150 2.30 7.18 -12.64
CA ILE A 150 2.39 6.42 -11.39
C ILE A 150 2.81 4.97 -11.66
N ASP A 151 2.39 4.37 -12.79
CA ASP A 151 2.82 3.02 -13.21
C ASP A 151 4.33 2.90 -13.46
N LYS A 152 5.00 4.02 -13.73
CA LYS A 152 6.44 4.07 -14.02
C LYS A 152 7.27 4.40 -12.77
N VAL A 153 6.64 4.69 -11.63
CA VAL A 153 7.35 5.04 -10.39
C VAL A 153 8.17 3.83 -9.91
N THR A 154 9.48 4.06 -9.76
CA THR A 154 10.43 3.05 -9.30
C THR A 154 10.59 3.09 -7.79
N LEU A 155 10.70 1.92 -7.17
CA LEU A 155 10.94 1.80 -5.72
C LEU A 155 12.23 2.54 -5.34
N GLY A 156 12.20 3.32 -4.25
CA GLY A 156 13.34 4.11 -3.78
C GLY A 156 13.49 5.48 -4.43
N SER A 157 12.72 5.79 -5.47
CA SER A 157 12.69 7.13 -6.10
C SER A 157 12.05 8.19 -5.19
N GLY A 158 12.21 9.47 -5.56
CA GLY A 158 11.54 10.58 -4.87
C GLY A 158 10.02 10.44 -4.87
N ASN A 159 9.42 10.16 -6.02
CA ASN A 159 7.98 9.93 -6.15
C ASN A 159 7.49 8.73 -5.34
N TRP A 160 8.26 7.63 -5.29
CA TRP A 160 7.94 6.51 -4.41
C TRP A 160 7.96 6.93 -2.94
N ARG A 161 8.96 7.70 -2.51
CA ARG A 161 9.03 8.23 -1.14
C ARG A 161 7.87 9.18 -0.84
N HIS A 162 7.48 10.06 -1.76
CA HIS A 162 6.30 10.92 -1.54
C HIS A 162 5.03 10.09 -1.34
N ILE A 163 4.82 9.07 -2.17
CA ILE A 163 3.65 8.20 -2.09
C ILE A 163 3.58 7.43 -0.76
N VAL A 164 4.70 6.92 -0.25
CA VAL A 164 4.70 6.02 0.93
C VAL A 164 5.13 6.69 2.24
N TRP A 165 5.74 7.88 2.21
CA TRP A 165 6.22 8.59 3.41
C TRP A 165 5.79 10.05 3.47
N GLY A 166 5.29 10.62 2.38
CA GLY A 166 4.91 12.02 2.35
C GLY A 166 3.75 12.28 3.28
N ASP A 167 3.82 13.40 4.00
CA ASP A 167 2.74 13.91 4.83
C ASP A 167 2.29 15.26 4.28
N TRP A 168 1.11 15.70 4.71
CA TRP A 168 0.58 17.01 4.39
C TRP A 168 0.85 17.97 5.53
N ASP A 169 1.65 19.00 5.28
CA ASP A 169 1.82 20.07 6.26
C ASP A 169 0.65 21.07 6.18
N ASP A 170 -0.06 21.23 7.29
CA ASP A 170 -1.04 22.30 7.52
C ASP A 170 -0.35 23.66 7.79
N VAL A 171 0.64 24.01 6.96
CA VAL A 171 1.23 25.35 6.93
C VAL A 171 0.70 26.09 5.70
N PRO A 172 0.41 27.41 5.79
CA PRO A 172 0.16 28.20 4.59
C PRO A 172 1.35 28.02 3.64
N GLY A 173 1.11 27.41 2.48
CA GLY A 173 2.18 27.05 1.55
C GLY A 173 3.04 28.26 1.19
N TYR A 174 4.36 28.13 1.33
CA TYR A 174 5.29 29.10 0.80
C TYR A 174 5.50 28.82 -0.69
N TRP A 175 5.10 29.76 -1.54
CA TRP A 175 5.59 29.80 -2.91
C TRP A 175 7.06 30.19 -2.89
N ALA A 176 7.94 29.20 -2.87
CA ALA A 176 9.38 29.39 -3.00
C ALA A 176 9.73 29.31 -4.50
N GLY A 177 10.12 30.43 -5.10
CA GLY A 177 10.77 30.42 -6.41
C GLY A 177 12.10 29.64 -6.41
N ASP A 178 12.92 29.82 -7.45
CA ASP A 178 14.06 28.96 -7.84
C ASP A 178 15.23 28.76 -6.83
N TYR A 179 15.00 28.25 -5.62
CA TYR A 179 16.07 27.82 -4.72
C TYR A 179 15.73 26.52 -3.98
N PHE A 180 16.58 25.52 -4.21
CA PHE A 180 16.51 24.16 -3.65
C PHE A 180 16.91 24.13 -2.17
N GLY A 181 16.04 23.56 -1.34
CA GLY A 181 16.30 23.19 0.05
C GLY A 181 15.11 22.40 0.61
N ARG A 182 15.38 21.35 1.42
CA ARG A 182 14.35 20.45 1.96
C ARG A 182 13.28 21.23 2.74
N PRO A 183 11.97 20.95 2.51
CA PRO A 183 10.96 21.37 3.47
C PRO A 183 11.23 20.62 4.78
N THR A 184 11.31 21.36 5.88
CA THR A 184 11.03 20.82 7.21
C THR A 184 9.55 20.58 7.35
#